data_AF-A0A1F7I4D4-F1
#
_entry.id   AF-A0A1F7I4D4-F1
#
_cell.length_a   1.000
_cell.length_b   1.000
_cell.length_c   1.000
_cell.angle_alpha   90.00
_cell.angle_beta   90.00
_cell.angle_gamma   90.00
#
_symmetry.space_group_name_H-M   'P 1'
#
loop_
_entity.id
_entity.type
_entity.pdbx_description
1 polymer ?
#
loop_
_entity_poly.entity_id
_entity_poly.type
_entity_poly.pdbx_seq_one_letter_code
_entity_poly.pdbx_strand_id
1 'polypeptide(L)'
;MLLQSIALRNFRNYTESTFSFSPRITYIHGPNAHGKTNLLEAIHFICTGKGIKDEKQEEMITFDAEEADIQAHFSSDHIAADLRIHLSVHEKIIKTYFVDTAKKMLYTYMRSAPPVVLFTPERISIIDGSPAQRRSYIDDILCKIDIHYLKNLKNYESGLHRRNKILESEHDHTKLKERLQFWDEYLIKQAVYLVNKRQWICNIFNSQPPLNKHIFHTTYIPNEISEHRFHDYFIKETYQKRTLIGPQRDEFVITLQKDGKDIDTKKFASRGEQRLALIWLTLEQLGLYLRELKTSPLLLLDDIFSELDDDNKKIVTELVEKHQSVITTTETGRIKRGEIIAL
;
A
#
# COMPACT_ATOMS: atom_id res chain seq x y z
N MET A 1 17.25 -8.88 3.57
CA MET A 1 17.55 -8.49 2.18
C MET A 1 17.61 -6.98 2.13
N LEU A 2 18.72 -6.44 1.67
CA LEU A 2 19.04 -5.03 1.53
C LEU A 2 19.04 -4.68 0.05
N LEU A 3 18.51 -3.53 -0.31
CA LEU A 3 18.61 -2.96 -1.65
C LEU A 3 20.06 -2.55 -1.91
N GLN A 4 20.69 -3.12 -2.93
CA GLN A 4 22.06 -2.76 -3.34
C GLN A 4 22.05 -1.75 -4.47
N SER A 5 21.20 -1.98 -5.47
CA SER A 5 21.10 -1.12 -6.64
C SER A 5 19.71 -1.18 -7.27
N ILE A 6 19.38 -0.12 -8.03
CA ILE A 6 18.21 -0.06 -8.89
C ILE A 6 18.61 0.53 -10.25
N ALA A 7 18.17 -0.09 -11.33
CA ALA A 7 18.29 0.38 -12.70
C ALA A 7 16.89 0.71 -13.23
N LEU A 8 16.77 1.89 -13.82
CA LEU A 8 15.52 2.46 -14.35
C LEU A 8 15.71 2.73 -15.83
N ARG A 9 14.73 2.33 -16.64
CA ARG A 9 14.62 2.67 -18.05
C ARG A 9 13.20 3.15 -18.35
N ASN A 10 13.07 4.33 -18.94
CA ASN A 10 11.80 4.99 -19.28
C ASN A 10 10.80 5.05 -18.11
N PHE A 11 11.27 5.28 -16.88
CA PHE A 11 10.41 5.35 -15.70
C PHE A 11 10.28 6.80 -15.23
N ARG A 12 9.06 7.35 -15.25
CA ARG A 12 8.78 8.76 -14.94
C ARG A 12 9.71 9.69 -15.75
N ASN A 13 10.58 10.43 -15.08
CA ASN A 13 11.56 11.33 -15.70
C ASN A 13 12.93 10.67 -15.98
N TYR A 14 13.11 9.39 -15.69
CA TYR A 14 14.35 8.65 -15.91
C TYR A 14 14.31 7.89 -17.25
N THR A 15 15.05 8.36 -18.25
CA THR A 15 15.23 7.65 -19.53
C THR A 15 16.10 6.42 -19.35
N GLU A 16 17.27 6.57 -18.72
CA GLU A 16 18.15 5.48 -18.31
C GLU A 16 18.99 5.94 -17.11
N SER A 17 18.92 5.24 -15.99
CA SER A 17 19.66 5.61 -14.78
C SER A 17 19.90 4.40 -13.89
N THR A 18 21.06 4.36 -13.23
CA THR A 18 21.38 3.32 -12.23
C THR A 18 21.86 3.98 -10.96
N PHE A 19 21.34 3.51 -9.82
CA PHE A 19 21.68 4.01 -8.49
C PHE A 19 22.14 2.84 -7.60
N SER A 20 23.09 3.13 -6.71
CA SER A 20 23.54 2.20 -5.67
C SER A 20 23.17 2.74 -4.30
N PHE A 21 22.91 1.85 -3.34
CA PHE A 21 22.39 2.22 -2.02
C PHE A 21 23.27 1.64 -0.92
N SER A 22 23.44 2.45 0.13
CA SER A 22 24.13 2.03 1.34
C SER A 22 23.31 0.95 2.07
N PRO A 23 23.95 -0.05 2.72
CA PRO A 23 23.25 -1.01 3.58
C PRO A 23 22.61 -0.38 4.83
N ARG A 24 22.91 0.90 5.12
CA ARG A 24 22.28 1.69 6.18
C ARG A 24 21.44 2.82 5.61
N ILE A 25 21.96 4.04 5.57
CA ILE A 25 21.21 5.25 5.23
C ILE A 25 21.72 5.79 3.90
N THR A 26 20.81 6.02 2.97
CA THR A 26 21.06 6.71 1.70
C THR A 26 20.20 7.97 1.62
N TYR A 27 20.83 9.12 1.40
CA TYR A 27 20.16 10.39 1.15
C TYR A 27 20.08 10.66 -0.35
N ILE A 28 18.89 10.85 -0.87
CA ILE A 28 18.65 11.37 -2.21
C ILE A 28 18.55 12.89 -2.09
N HIS A 29 19.61 13.57 -2.52
CA HIS A 29 19.74 15.02 -2.45
C HIS A 29 19.59 15.65 -3.83
N GLY A 30 18.86 16.76 -3.89
CA GLY A 30 18.70 17.55 -5.11
C GLY A 30 17.61 18.61 -4.93
N PRO A 31 17.43 19.52 -5.90
CA PRO A 31 16.37 20.52 -5.85
C PRO A 31 14.98 19.86 -5.97
N ASN A 32 13.92 20.59 -5.68
CA ASN A 32 12.55 20.08 -5.90
C ASN A 32 12.31 19.82 -7.38
N ALA A 33 11.46 18.83 -7.69
CA ALA A 33 11.13 18.40 -9.06
C ALA A 33 12.25 17.71 -9.88
N HIS A 34 13.41 17.39 -9.29
CA HIS A 34 14.48 16.63 -9.97
C HIS A 34 14.33 15.10 -9.90
N GLY A 35 13.15 14.58 -9.59
CA GLY A 35 12.90 13.13 -9.58
C GLY A 35 13.26 12.39 -8.29
N LYS A 36 13.54 13.10 -7.18
CA LYS A 36 13.77 12.48 -5.85
C LYS A 36 12.64 11.54 -5.44
N THR A 37 11.41 12.05 -5.48
CA THR A 37 10.19 11.26 -5.21
C THR A 37 9.99 10.16 -6.25
N ASN A 38 10.39 10.37 -7.51
CA ASN A 38 10.28 9.33 -8.55
C ASN A 38 11.25 8.17 -8.30
N LEU A 39 12.45 8.42 -7.75
CA LEU A 39 13.37 7.36 -7.35
C LEU A 39 12.82 6.59 -6.13
N LEU A 40 12.27 7.27 -5.13
CA LEU A 40 11.54 6.59 -4.04
C LEU A 40 10.35 5.78 -4.56
N GLU A 41 9.60 6.30 -5.53
CA GLU A 41 8.49 5.60 -6.16
C GLU A 41 8.96 4.36 -6.89
N ALA A 42 10.08 4.39 -7.61
CA ALA A 42 10.64 3.21 -8.26
C ALA A 42 10.98 2.10 -7.25
N ILE A 43 11.55 2.48 -6.10
CA ILE A 43 11.89 1.55 -5.01
C ILE A 43 10.61 0.99 -4.36
N HIS A 44 9.60 1.83 -4.11
CA HIS A 44 8.31 1.37 -3.62
C HIS A 44 7.65 0.42 -4.63
N PHE A 45 7.71 0.77 -5.91
CA PHE A 45 7.10 0.04 -7.01
C PHE A 45 7.72 -1.34 -7.20
N ILE A 46 9.04 -1.46 -7.17
CA ILE A 46 9.69 -2.78 -7.29
C ILE A 46 9.33 -3.69 -6.10
N CYS A 47 9.15 -3.12 -4.91
CA CYS A 47 8.81 -3.89 -3.70
C CYS A 47 7.33 -4.28 -3.58
N THR A 48 6.41 -3.53 -4.21
CA THR A 48 4.94 -3.69 -4.02
C THR A 48 4.15 -3.95 -5.30
N GLY A 49 4.72 -3.64 -6.46
CA GLY A 49 4.03 -3.61 -7.75
C GLY A 49 3.03 -2.45 -7.91
N LYS A 50 2.98 -1.51 -6.97
CA LYS A 50 2.06 -0.37 -6.92
C LYS A 50 2.82 0.96 -6.80
N GLY A 51 2.34 1.99 -7.47
CA GLY A 51 2.88 3.34 -7.34
C GLY A 51 2.67 3.91 -5.94
N ILE A 52 3.28 5.07 -5.68
CA ILE A 52 3.02 5.80 -4.43
C ILE A 52 1.67 6.52 -4.53
N LYS A 53 1.38 7.04 -5.72
CA LYS A 53 0.17 7.79 -6.03
C LYS A 53 -0.90 6.91 -6.64
N ASP A 54 -2.16 7.31 -6.42
CA ASP A 54 -3.33 6.71 -7.07
C ASP A 54 -3.50 7.30 -8.49
N GLU A 55 -2.42 7.22 -9.27
CA GLU A 55 -2.31 7.73 -10.65
C GLU A 55 -2.49 6.60 -11.66
N LYS A 56 -2.79 6.96 -12.90
CA LYS A 56 -2.80 6.00 -14.00
C LYS A 56 -1.42 5.38 -14.15
N GLN A 57 -1.35 4.08 -14.34
CA GLN A 57 -0.05 3.38 -14.43
C GLN A 57 0.74 3.85 -15.66
N GLU A 58 0.04 4.39 -16.66
CA GLU A 58 0.59 5.00 -17.87
C GLU A 58 1.46 6.21 -17.54
N GLU A 59 1.13 6.92 -16.47
CA GLU A 59 1.89 8.08 -16.00
C GLU A 59 3.21 7.67 -15.33
N MET A 60 3.44 6.37 -15.08
CA MET A 60 4.72 5.84 -14.59
C MET A 60 5.75 5.64 -15.70
N ILE A 61 5.30 5.62 -16.97
CA ILE A 61 6.17 5.46 -18.14
C ILE A 61 6.57 6.85 -18.62
N THR A 62 7.82 7.02 -19.03
CA THR A 62 8.30 8.28 -19.61
C THR A 62 7.45 8.70 -20.80
N PHE A 63 7.25 10.01 -20.95
CA PHE A 63 6.50 10.57 -22.07
C PHE A 63 7.02 10.04 -23.41
N ASP A 64 6.10 9.71 -24.31
CA ASP A 64 6.34 9.09 -25.63
C ASP A 64 7.02 7.70 -25.63
N ALA A 65 7.25 7.07 -24.47
CA ALA A 65 7.72 5.69 -24.41
C ALA A 65 6.57 4.68 -24.33
N GLU A 66 6.74 3.53 -24.97
CA GLU A 66 5.75 2.43 -24.96
C GLU A 66 6.03 1.38 -23.88
N GLU A 67 7.25 1.38 -23.34
CA GLU A 67 7.71 0.44 -22.32
C GLU A 67 8.56 1.12 -21.26
N ALA A 68 8.53 0.56 -20.05
CA ALA A 68 9.42 0.93 -18.95
C ALA A 68 9.94 -0.31 -18.24
N ASP A 69 11.16 -0.24 -17.73
CA ASP A 69 11.81 -1.31 -16.99
C ASP A 69 12.41 -0.80 -15.69
N ILE A 70 12.09 -1.52 -14.62
CA ILE A 70 12.62 -1.27 -13.28
C ILE A 70 13.24 -2.58 -12.82
N GLN A 71 14.53 -2.58 -12.53
CA GLN A 71 15.27 -3.73 -12.04
C GLN A 71 16.01 -3.36 -10.76
N ALA A 72 15.93 -4.19 -9.73
CA ALA A 72 16.62 -3.97 -8.47
C ALA A 72 17.35 -5.23 -8.01
N HIS A 73 18.57 -5.06 -7.53
CA HIS A 73 19.35 -6.11 -6.90
C HIS A 73 19.20 -6.03 -5.38
N PHE A 74 18.73 -7.12 -4.77
CA PHE A 74 18.64 -7.26 -3.33
C PHE A 74 19.57 -8.36 -2.84
N SER A 75 20.28 -8.12 -1.74
CA SER A 75 21.19 -9.11 -1.16
C SER A 75 21.09 -9.20 0.37
N SER A 76 21.48 -10.35 0.91
CA SER A 76 21.64 -10.63 2.34
C SER A 76 22.68 -11.74 2.48
N ASP A 77 23.14 -12.01 3.71
CA ASP A 77 24.24 -12.94 4.00
C ASP A 77 24.12 -14.33 3.33
N HIS A 78 22.89 -14.75 2.99
CA HIS A 78 22.63 -16.08 2.40
C HIS A 78 21.77 -16.06 1.13
N ILE A 79 21.20 -14.92 0.74
CA ILE A 79 20.21 -14.84 -0.35
C ILE A 79 20.42 -13.55 -1.12
N ALA A 80 20.58 -13.68 -2.44
CA ALA A 80 20.46 -12.59 -3.40
C ALA A 80 19.23 -12.84 -4.29
N ALA A 81 18.58 -11.76 -4.72
CA ALA A 81 17.47 -11.83 -5.66
C ALA A 81 17.49 -10.61 -6.57
N ASP A 82 17.40 -10.85 -7.87
CA ASP A 82 17.16 -9.80 -8.85
C ASP A 82 15.65 -9.70 -9.10
N LEU A 83 15.08 -8.53 -8.85
CA LEU A 83 13.67 -8.27 -9.10
C LEU A 83 13.54 -7.35 -10.29
N ARG A 84 12.67 -7.68 -11.24
CA ARG A 84 12.37 -6.81 -12.38
C ARG A 84 10.87 -6.72 -12.61
N ILE A 85 10.38 -5.50 -12.83
CA ILE A 85 9.04 -5.23 -13.34
C ILE A 85 9.19 -4.54 -14.69
N HIS A 86 8.65 -5.18 -15.70
CA HIS A 86 8.52 -4.63 -17.04
C HIS A 86 7.08 -4.15 -17.26
N LEU A 87 6.94 -2.90 -17.71
CA LEU A 87 5.69 -2.26 -18.09
C LEU A 87 5.65 -2.13 -19.61
N SER A 88 4.52 -2.48 -20.21
CA SER A 88 4.27 -2.31 -21.64
C SER A 88 2.88 -1.72 -21.85
N VAL A 89 2.80 -0.71 -22.70
CA VAL A 89 1.54 -0.08 -23.13
C VAL A 89 0.99 -0.83 -24.33
N HIS A 90 -0.20 -1.40 -24.16
CA HIS A 90 -1.03 -1.91 -25.26
C HIS A 90 -2.36 -1.15 -25.23
N GLU A 91 -3.51 -1.84 -25.40
CA GLU A 91 -4.83 -1.25 -25.07
C GLU A 91 -4.94 -0.88 -23.58
N LYS A 92 -4.17 -1.56 -22.73
CA LYS A 92 -4.00 -1.34 -21.29
C LYS A 92 -2.56 -1.64 -20.92
N ILE A 93 -2.12 -1.14 -19.77
CA ILE A 93 -0.82 -1.55 -19.23
C ILE A 93 -0.79 -3.02 -18.85
N ILE A 94 0.26 -3.68 -19.29
CA ILE A 94 0.61 -5.03 -18.87
C ILE A 94 1.87 -4.94 -17.99
N LYS A 95 1.77 -5.52 -16.79
CA LYS A 95 2.89 -5.70 -15.87
C LYS A 95 3.42 -7.13 -15.97
N THR A 96 4.71 -7.27 -16.26
CA THR A 96 5.39 -8.55 -16.21
C THR A 96 6.43 -8.54 -15.10
N TYR A 97 6.33 -9.51 -14.19
CA TYR A 97 7.17 -9.63 -13.01
C TYR A 97 8.20 -10.74 -13.22
N PHE A 98 9.46 -10.46 -12.87
CA PHE A 98 10.54 -11.43 -12.92
C PHE A 98 11.25 -11.50 -11.58
N VAL A 99 11.60 -12.72 -11.18
CA VAL A 99 12.55 -13.00 -10.11
C VAL A 99 13.71 -13.73 -10.77
N ASP A 100 14.89 -13.13 -10.69
CA ASP A 100 16.05 -13.45 -11.49
C ASP A 100 15.68 -13.39 -12.98
N THR A 101 15.84 -14.51 -13.70
CA THR A 101 15.48 -14.61 -15.12
C THR A 101 14.06 -15.15 -15.33
N ALA A 102 13.38 -15.61 -14.28
CA ALA A 102 12.11 -16.33 -14.40
C ALA A 102 10.90 -15.40 -14.25
N LYS A 103 9.98 -15.45 -15.22
CA LYS A 103 8.67 -14.79 -15.12
C LYS A 103 7.85 -15.41 -13.98
N LYS A 104 7.29 -14.56 -13.12
CA LYS A 104 6.47 -14.96 -11.96
C LYS A 104 5.11 -14.27 -11.97
N MET A 105 4.15 -14.92 -11.33
CA MET A 105 2.89 -14.26 -10.95
C MET A 105 3.16 -13.27 -9.81
N LEU A 106 2.39 -12.19 -9.73
CA LEU A 106 2.54 -11.14 -8.70
C LEU A 106 2.68 -11.72 -7.29
N TYR A 107 1.86 -12.70 -6.90
CA TYR A 107 1.91 -13.29 -5.56
C TYR A 107 3.24 -14.00 -5.27
N THR A 108 3.87 -14.60 -6.28
CA THR A 108 5.18 -15.26 -6.10
C THR A 108 6.29 -14.23 -6.05
N TYR A 109 6.21 -13.24 -6.94
CA TYR A 109 7.14 -12.12 -6.98
C TYR A 109 7.17 -11.33 -5.65
N MET A 110 6.00 -11.03 -5.07
CA MET A 110 5.87 -10.31 -3.79
C MET A 110 6.50 -11.00 -2.59
N ARG A 111 6.73 -12.32 -2.67
CA ARG A 111 7.45 -13.07 -1.63
C ARG A 111 8.96 -12.89 -1.70
N SER A 112 9.48 -12.62 -2.89
CA SER A 112 10.92 -12.35 -3.11
C SER A 112 11.27 -10.90 -2.80
N ALA A 113 10.31 -9.98 -2.92
CA ALA A 113 10.50 -8.59 -2.50
C ALA A 113 10.56 -8.45 -0.97
N PRO A 114 11.45 -7.62 -0.40
CA PRO A 114 11.40 -7.29 1.02
C PRO A 114 10.14 -6.46 1.35
N PRO A 115 9.71 -6.42 2.62
CA PRO A 115 8.73 -5.44 3.06
C PRO A 115 9.29 -4.01 2.95
N VAL A 116 8.43 -3.07 2.61
CA VAL A 116 8.75 -1.64 2.50
C VAL A 116 7.73 -0.83 3.30
N VAL A 117 8.20 0.19 4.01
CA VAL A 117 7.36 1.14 4.75
C VAL A 117 7.68 2.54 4.23
N LEU A 118 6.65 3.26 3.80
CA LEU A 118 6.77 4.57 3.17
C LEU A 118 6.18 5.65 4.08
N PHE A 119 7.03 6.62 4.41
CA PHE A 119 6.69 7.86 5.10
C PHE A 119 6.68 8.99 4.08
N THR A 120 5.49 9.44 3.67
CA THR A 120 5.32 10.57 2.74
C THR A 120 4.11 11.41 3.16
N PRO A 121 4.16 12.75 3.02
CA PRO A 121 3.01 13.62 3.26
C PRO A 121 1.78 13.24 2.44
N GLU A 122 1.96 12.69 1.24
CA GLU A 122 0.86 12.29 0.35
C GLU A 122 -0.05 11.22 0.96
N ARG A 123 0.45 10.45 1.94
CA ARG A 123 -0.32 9.42 2.65
C ARG A 123 -1.29 9.98 3.69
N ILE A 124 -1.37 11.30 3.89
CA ILE A 124 -2.38 11.91 4.76
C ILE A 124 -3.81 11.54 4.35
N SER A 125 -4.01 11.23 3.06
CA SER A 125 -5.28 10.74 2.50
C SER A 125 -5.75 9.41 3.09
N ILE A 126 -4.88 8.65 3.76
CA ILE A 126 -5.30 7.49 4.56
C ILE A 126 -6.17 7.96 5.74
N ILE A 127 -5.85 9.11 6.33
CA ILE A 127 -6.58 9.68 7.46
C ILE A 127 -7.81 10.45 6.97
N ASP A 128 -7.61 11.51 6.17
CA ASP A 128 -8.68 12.45 5.81
C ASP A 128 -9.45 12.08 4.52
N GLY A 129 -8.91 11.15 3.74
CA GLY A 129 -9.41 10.78 2.43
C GLY A 129 -10.54 9.74 2.46
N SER A 130 -10.65 9.01 1.35
CA SER A 130 -11.80 8.14 1.08
C SER A 130 -11.69 6.79 1.81
N PRO A 131 -12.84 6.11 2.04
CA PRO A 131 -12.85 4.73 2.54
C PRO A 131 -11.99 3.77 1.71
N ALA A 132 -11.89 4.01 0.39
CA ALA A 132 -11.12 3.18 -0.51
C ALA A 132 -9.61 3.26 -0.23
N GLN A 133 -9.09 4.44 0.10
CA GLN A 133 -7.68 4.64 0.44
C GLN A 133 -7.30 3.88 1.73
N ARG A 134 -8.15 3.94 2.75
CA ARG A 134 -7.96 3.16 3.99
C ARG A 134 -8.03 1.66 3.76
N ARG A 135 -9.02 1.19 2.99
CA ARG A 135 -9.10 -0.23 2.60
C ARG A 135 -7.86 -0.68 1.85
N SER A 136 -7.41 0.08 0.84
CA SER A 136 -6.20 -0.27 0.09
C SER A 136 -4.98 -0.34 1.01
N TYR A 137 -4.81 0.61 1.92
CA TYR A 137 -3.71 0.60 2.89
C TYR A 137 -3.70 -0.68 3.74
N ILE A 138 -4.84 -1.04 4.32
CA ILE A 138 -4.96 -2.26 5.13
C ILE A 138 -4.77 -3.52 4.28
N ASP A 139 -5.36 -3.55 3.09
CA ASP A 139 -5.25 -4.68 2.16
C ASP A 139 -3.79 -4.89 1.72
N ASP A 140 -3.02 -3.82 1.51
CA ASP A 140 -1.61 -3.88 1.14
C ASP A 140 -0.76 -4.50 2.26
N ILE A 141 -1.02 -4.11 3.51
CA ILE A 141 -0.34 -4.70 4.67
C ILE A 141 -0.67 -6.18 4.78
N LEU A 142 -1.95 -6.53 4.74
CA LEU A 142 -2.41 -7.92 4.87
C LEU A 142 -1.91 -8.79 3.72
N CYS A 143 -1.93 -8.29 2.49
CA CYS A 143 -1.39 -9.02 1.33
C CYS A 143 0.10 -9.30 1.45
N LYS A 144 0.87 -8.42 2.12
CA LYS A 144 2.30 -8.62 2.30
C LYS A 144 2.61 -9.73 3.31
N ILE A 145 1.84 -9.83 4.39
CA ILE A 145 2.08 -10.78 5.48
C ILE A 145 1.32 -12.11 5.30
N ASP A 146 0.26 -12.14 4.49
CA ASP A 146 -0.65 -13.28 4.39
C ASP A 146 -1.00 -13.60 2.93
N ILE A 147 -0.44 -14.70 2.43
CA ILE A 147 -0.67 -15.18 1.07
C ILE A 147 -2.12 -15.66 0.84
N HIS A 148 -2.77 -16.18 1.88
CA HIS A 148 -4.16 -16.60 1.79
C HIS A 148 -5.07 -15.37 1.66
N TYR A 149 -4.75 -14.29 2.39
CA TYR A 149 -5.44 -13.02 2.24
C TYR A 149 -5.34 -12.48 0.81
N LEU A 150 -4.12 -12.42 0.25
CA LEU A 150 -3.92 -11.97 -1.14
C LEU A 150 -4.71 -12.81 -2.14
N LYS A 151 -4.69 -14.14 -2.00
CA LYS A 151 -5.44 -15.05 -2.88
C LYS A 151 -6.95 -14.82 -2.78
N ASN A 152 -7.48 -14.73 -1.57
CA ASN A 152 -8.90 -14.48 -1.33
C ASN A 152 -9.33 -13.11 -1.86
N LEU A 153 -8.50 -12.07 -1.70
CA LEU A 153 -8.79 -10.74 -2.21
C LEU A 153 -8.87 -10.75 -3.74
N LYS A 154 -7.89 -11.37 -4.42
CA LYS A 154 -7.89 -11.47 -5.89
C LYS A 154 -9.07 -12.26 -6.44
N ASN A 155 -9.42 -13.36 -5.76
CA ASN A 155 -10.60 -14.15 -6.10
C ASN A 155 -11.89 -13.35 -5.90
N TYR A 156 -12.00 -12.63 -4.78
CA TYR A 156 -13.15 -11.77 -4.48
C TYR A 156 -13.31 -10.66 -5.53
N GLU A 157 -12.25 -9.92 -5.84
CA GLU A 157 -12.26 -8.87 -6.88
C GLU A 157 -12.68 -9.43 -8.25
N SER A 158 -12.16 -10.59 -8.64
CA SER A 158 -12.49 -11.24 -9.91
C SER A 158 -13.95 -11.70 -9.96
N GLY A 159 -14.44 -12.30 -8.87
CA GLY A 159 -15.84 -12.70 -8.73
C GLY A 159 -16.78 -11.49 -8.76
N LEU A 160 -16.41 -10.41 -8.07
CA LEU A 160 -17.17 -9.17 -7.98
C LEU A 160 -17.31 -8.52 -9.36
N HIS A 161 -16.22 -8.49 -10.13
CA HIS A 161 -16.24 -8.00 -11.51
C HIS A 161 -17.18 -8.82 -12.40
N ARG A 162 -17.11 -10.15 -12.32
CA ARG A 162 -18.01 -11.04 -13.08
C ARG A 162 -19.47 -10.86 -12.68
N ARG A 163 -19.74 -10.72 -11.38
CA ARG A 163 -21.08 -10.43 -10.83
C ARG A 163 -21.63 -9.10 -11.34
N ASN A 164 -20.83 -8.02 -11.28
CA ASN A 164 -21.23 -6.70 -11.79
C ASN A 164 -21.51 -6.73 -13.31
N LYS A 165 -20.70 -7.45 -14.08
CA LYS A 165 -20.94 -7.62 -15.52
C LYS A 165 -22.26 -8.33 -15.81
N ILE A 166 -22.69 -9.26 -14.97
CA ILE A 166 -24.01 -9.91 -15.07
C ILE A 166 -25.12 -8.89 -14.75
N LEU A 167 -24.98 -8.10 -13.67
CA LEU A 167 -25.94 -7.04 -13.32
C LEU A 167 -26.12 -6.03 -14.48
N GLU A 168 -25.03 -5.67 -15.15
CA GLU A 168 -24.99 -4.76 -16.30
C GLU A 168 -25.70 -5.31 -17.54
N SER A 169 -25.47 -6.59 -17.86
CA SER A 169 -25.87 -7.20 -19.14
C SER A 169 -27.21 -7.91 -19.13
N GLU A 170 -27.70 -8.34 -17.97
CA GLU A 170 -28.98 -9.07 -17.86
C GLU A 170 -30.10 -8.13 -17.39
N HIS A 171 -31.21 -8.16 -18.13
CA HIS A 171 -32.37 -7.29 -17.88
C HIS A 171 -33.59 -8.07 -17.38
N ASP A 172 -33.64 -9.39 -17.61
CA ASP A 172 -34.68 -10.25 -17.05
C ASP A 172 -34.37 -10.59 -15.60
N HIS A 173 -35.27 -10.20 -14.67
CA HIS A 173 -35.04 -10.37 -13.24
C HIS A 173 -34.93 -11.84 -12.79
N THR A 174 -35.66 -12.74 -13.44
CA THR A 174 -35.65 -14.16 -13.09
C THR A 174 -34.32 -14.78 -13.49
N LYS A 175 -33.90 -14.56 -14.74
CA LYS A 175 -32.59 -15.03 -15.24
C LYS A 175 -31.43 -14.38 -14.50
N LEU A 176 -31.56 -13.10 -14.16
CA LEU A 176 -30.54 -12.39 -13.37
C LEU A 176 -30.33 -13.08 -12.02
N LYS A 177 -31.41 -13.38 -11.29
CA LYS A 177 -31.33 -14.02 -9.98
C LYS A 177 -30.66 -15.40 -10.06
N GLU A 178 -31.03 -16.22 -11.03
CA GLU A 178 -30.43 -17.54 -11.26
C GLU A 178 -28.93 -17.44 -11.55
N ARG A 179 -28.52 -16.48 -12.40
CA ARG A 179 -27.11 -16.29 -12.79
C ARG A 179 -26.25 -15.71 -11.67
N LEU A 180 -26.84 -14.91 -10.76
CA LEU A 180 -26.12 -14.32 -9.64
C LEU A 180 -25.88 -15.31 -8.49
N GLN A 181 -26.76 -16.30 -8.28
CA GLN A 181 -26.70 -17.21 -7.13
C GLN A 181 -25.31 -17.81 -6.89
N PHE A 182 -24.69 -18.39 -7.93
CA PHE A 182 -23.34 -18.95 -7.82
C PHE A 182 -22.30 -17.90 -7.37
N TRP A 183 -22.40 -16.68 -7.90
CA TRP A 183 -21.47 -15.61 -7.58
C TRP A 183 -21.72 -15.05 -6.17
N ASP A 184 -22.96 -14.99 -5.71
CA ASP A 184 -23.32 -14.60 -4.35
C ASP A 184 -22.66 -15.54 -3.33
N GLU A 185 -22.85 -16.86 -3.50
CA GLU A 185 -22.21 -17.89 -2.67
C GLU A 185 -20.68 -17.83 -2.74
N TYR A 186 -20.13 -17.66 -3.94
CA TYR A 186 -18.68 -17.55 -4.15
C TYR A 186 -18.09 -16.33 -3.43
N LEU A 187 -18.74 -15.16 -3.55
CA LEU A 187 -18.30 -13.93 -2.90
C LEU A 187 -18.36 -14.02 -1.37
N ILE A 188 -19.46 -14.56 -0.82
CA ILE A 188 -19.58 -14.82 0.62
C ILE A 188 -18.39 -15.67 1.09
N LYS A 189 -18.13 -16.79 0.40
CA LYS A 189 -17.03 -17.70 0.75
C LYS A 189 -15.66 -17.02 0.72
N GLN A 190 -15.37 -16.19 -0.28
CA GLN A 190 -14.09 -15.47 -0.33
C GLN A 190 -13.99 -14.37 0.73
N ALA A 191 -15.10 -13.69 1.04
CA ALA A 191 -15.17 -12.55 1.95
C ALA A 191 -14.91 -12.91 3.41
N VAL A 192 -15.35 -14.09 3.89
CA VAL A 192 -15.21 -14.49 5.30
C VAL A 192 -13.78 -14.32 5.81
N TYR A 193 -12.79 -14.77 5.03
CA TYR A 193 -11.39 -14.64 5.42
C TYR A 193 -10.91 -13.18 5.46
N LEU A 194 -11.37 -12.37 4.50
CA LEU A 194 -11.00 -10.95 4.40
C LEU A 194 -11.50 -10.17 5.61
N VAL A 195 -12.78 -10.34 5.95
CA VAL A 195 -13.44 -9.68 7.09
C VAL A 195 -12.73 -10.04 8.39
N ASN A 196 -12.46 -11.33 8.63
CA ASN A 196 -11.79 -11.78 9.84
C ASN A 196 -10.37 -11.20 9.98
N LYS A 197 -9.60 -11.16 8.89
CA LYS A 197 -8.24 -10.61 8.90
C LYS A 197 -8.22 -9.09 9.06
N ARG A 198 -9.19 -8.39 8.48
CA ARG A 198 -9.38 -6.93 8.66
C ARG A 198 -9.77 -6.57 10.09
N GLN A 199 -10.62 -7.35 10.73
CA GLN A 199 -10.89 -7.18 12.16
C GLN A 199 -9.64 -7.47 13.01
N TRP A 200 -8.92 -8.54 12.70
CA TRP A 200 -7.71 -8.94 13.43
C TRP A 200 -6.64 -7.84 13.42
N ILE A 201 -6.34 -7.23 12.26
CA ILE A 201 -5.31 -6.18 12.19
C ILE A 201 -5.70 -4.94 13.01
N CYS A 202 -6.97 -4.54 13.03
CA CYS A 202 -7.44 -3.45 13.91
C CYS A 202 -7.23 -3.79 15.39
N ASN A 203 -7.54 -5.03 15.81
CA ASN A 203 -7.30 -5.46 17.19
C ASN A 203 -5.81 -5.42 17.54
N ILE A 204 -4.95 -5.83 16.61
CA ILE A 204 -3.50 -5.77 16.77
C ILE A 204 -3.03 -4.32 16.95
N PHE A 205 -3.46 -3.40 16.09
CA PHE A 205 -3.09 -1.98 16.17
C PHE A 205 -3.56 -1.34 17.48
N ASN A 206 -4.76 -1.71 17.96
CA ASN A 206 -5.31 -1.18 19.21
C ASN A 206 -4.65 -1.76 20.48
N SER A 207 -3.82 -2.80 20.35
CA SER A 207 -3.14 -3.44 21.49
C SER A 207 -1.77 -2.82 21.81
N GLN A 208 -1.44 -1.70 21.15
CA GLN A 208 -0.09 -1.14 21.11
C GLN A 208 -0.02 0.08 22.04
N PRO A 209 1.17 0.39 22.58
CA PRO A 209 1.30 1.49 23.51
C PRO A 209 0.98 2.84 22.85
N PRO A 210 0.62 3.87 23.64
CA PRO A 210 0.37 5.20 23.13
C PRO A 210 1.57 5.76 22.36
N LEU A 211 1.31 6.52 21.29
CA LEU A 211 2.34 7.30 20.61
C LEU A 211 2.54 8.60 21.39
N ASN A 212 3.65 8.72 22.10
CA ASN A 212 3.89 9.80 23.08
C ASN A 212 2.79 9.81 24.16
N LYS A 213 1.90 10.80 24.11
CA LYS A 213 0.72 10.94 25.00
C LYS A 213 -0.61 10.69 24.29
N HIS A 214 -0.57 10.35 23.00
CA HIS A 214 -1.74 10.21 22.16
C HIS A 214 -2.12 8.73 22.02
N ILE A 215 -3.36 8.41 22.35
CA ILE A 215 -3.91 7.06 22.21
C ILE A 215 -4.79 7.06 20.95
N PHE A 216 -4.41 6.25 19.99
CA PHE A 216 -5.16 6.07 18.75
C PHE A 216 -5.83 4.70 18.76
N HIS A 217 -7.00 4.63 18.13
CA HIS A 217 -7.70 3.38 17.89
C HIS A 217 -8.12 3.29 16.42
N THR A 218 -8.19 2.06 15.94
CA THR A 218 -8.75 1.68 14.66
C THR A 218 -9.95 0.77 14.86
N THR A 219 -11.08 1.15 14.26
CA THR A 219 -12.32 0.38 14.29
C THR A 219 -12.68 -0.06 12.89
N TYR A 220 -12.80 -1.37 12.69
CA TYR A 220 -13.29 -1.95 11.45
C TYR A 220 -14.83 -1.99 11.46
N ILE A 221 -15.44 -1.44 10.42
CA ILE A 221 -16.89 -1.40 10.22
C ILE A 221 -17.20 -2.21 8.95
N PRO A 222 -17.61 -3.48 9.09
CA PRO A 222 -17.92 -4.33 7.95
C PRO A 222 -19.20 -3.88 7.26
N ASN A 223 -19.21 -3.93 5.94
CA ASN A 223 -20.43 -3.88 5.15
C ASN A 223 -20.90 -5.31 4.90
N GLU A 224 -21.72 -5.82 5.83
CA GLU A 224 -22.10 -7.23 5.90
C GLU A 224 -22.51 -7.83 4.53
N ILE A 225 -21.88 -8.95 4.20
CA ILE A 225 -22.17 -9.80 3.05
C ILE A 225 -22.77 -11.12 3.52
N SER A 226 -24.01 -11.37 3.12
CA SER A 226 -24.75 -12.58 3.42
C SER A 226 -25.83 -12.80 2.36
N GLU A 227 -26.36 -14.02 2.28
CA GLU A 227 -27.43 -14.35 1.31
C GLU A 227 -28.66 -13.46 1.52
N HIS A 228 -29.06 -13.25 2.79
CA HIS A 228 -30.16 -12.35 3.13
C HIS A 228 -29.90 -10.91 2.67
N ARG A 229 -28.69 -10.40 2.88
CA ARG A 229 -28.30 -9.06 2.42
C ARG A 229 -28.34 -8.93 0.89
N PHE A 230 -27.95 -9.97 0.15
CA PHE A 230 -28.07 -9.97 -1.32
C PHE A 230 -29.52 -9.92 -1.76
N HIS A 231 -30.40 -10.66 -1.07
CA HIS A 231 -31.83 -10.61 -1.33
C HIS A 231 -32.40 -9.20 -1.12
N ASP A 232 -32.11 -8.58 0.03
CA ASP A 232 -32.62 -7.25 0.38
C ASP A 232 -32.17 -6.15 -0.58
N TYR A 233 -30.95 -6.27 -1.12
CA TYR A 233 -30.35 -5.28 -2.00
C TYR A 233 -30.57 -5.59 -3.49
N PHE A 234 -31.15 -6.75 -3.84
CA PHE A 234 -31.29 -7.20 -5.23
C PHE A 234 -31.87 -6.13 -6.17
N ILE A 235 -32.99 -5.49 -5.78
CA ILE A 235 -33.63 -4.45 -6.60
C ILE A 235 -32.74 -3.22 -6.75
N LYS A 236 -32.07 -2.79 -5.65
CA LYS A 236 -31.17 -1.64 -5.67
C LYS A 236 -29.92 -1.90 -6.51
N GLU A 237 -29.33 -3.09 -6.40
CA GLU A 237 -28.17 -3.51 -7.20
C GLU A 237 -28.51 -3.66 -8.69
N THR A 238 -29.70 -4.18 -8.99
CA THR A 238 -30.20 -4.31 -10.37
C THR A 238 -30.39 -2.94 -11.02
N TYR A 239 -30.91 -1.96 -10.28
CA TYR A 239 -31.07 -0.59 -10.77
C TYR A 239 -29.72 0.13 -10.90
N GLN A 240 -28.84 0.01 -9.90
CA GLN A 240 -27.52 0.68 -9.92
C GLN A 240 -26.47 -0.04 -10.76
N LYS A 241 -26.80 -1.23 -11.29
CA LYS A 241 -25.92 -2.08 -12.11
C LYS A 241 -24.57 -2.38 -11.45
N ARG A 242 -24.57 -2.53 -10.11
CA ARG A 242 -23.38 -2.83 -9.32
C ARG A 242 -23.72 -3.45 -7.98
N THR A 243 -22.80 -4.24 -7.45
CA THR A 243 -22.86 -4.81 -6.10
C THR A 243 -22.67 -3.71 -5.04
N LEU A 244 -23.61 -3.65 -4.08
CA LEU A 244 -23.69 -2.67 -3.01
C LEU A 244 -23.42 -3.26 -1.62
N ILE A 245 -23.17 -4.57 -1.54
CA ILE A 245 -22.82 -5.24 -0.28
C ILE A 245 -21.44 -5.89 -0.31
N GLY A 246 -20.75 -5.92 0.82
CA GLY A 246 -19.54 -6.70 1.05
C GLY A 246 -18.23 -5.93 1.21
N PRO A 247 -17.11 -6.66 1.37
CA PRO A 247 -15.81 -6.11 1.76
C PRO A 247 -15.27 -4.93 0.94
N GLN A 248 -15.67 -4.81 -0.33
CA GLN A 248 -15.30 -3.68 -1.18
C GLN A 248 -15.87 -2.33 -0.69
N ARG A 249 -16.80 -2.36 0.29
CA ARG A 249 -17.45 -1.18 0.88
C ARG A 249 -17.24 -1.06 2.38
N ASP A 250 -16.43 -1.91 2.99
CA ASP A 250 -16.07 -1.80 4.42
C ASP A 250 -15.43 -0.46 4.75
N GLU A 251 -15.44 -0.08 6.01
CA GLU A 251 -14.77 1.12 6.49
C GLU A 251 -13.80 0.81 7.64
N PHE A 252 -12.73 1.62 7.72
CA PHE A 252 -11.81 1.67 8.85
C PHE A 252 -11.86 3.08 9.43
N VAL A 253 -12.31 3.22 10.66
CA VAL A 253 -12.36 4.51 11.35
C VAL A 253 -11.17 4.62 12.28
N ILE A 254 -10.41 5.69 12.17
CA ILE A 254 -9.30 5.98 13.08
C ILE A 254 -9.76 7.07 14.05
N THR A 255 -9.67 6.77 15.35
CA THR A 255 -10.03 7.72 16.41
C THR A 255 -8.82 8.09 17.25
N LEU A 256 -8.87 9.29 17.82
CA LEU A 256 -7.92 9.78 18.81
C LEU A 256 -8.66 9.96 20.14
N GLN A 257 -8.10 9.44 21.22
CA GLN A 257 -8.64 9.69 22.55
C GLN A 257 -8.25 11.10 23.01
N LYS A 258 -9.26 11.92 23.33
CA LYS A 258 -9.11 13.30 23.81
C LYS A 258 -10.15 13.60 24.87
N ASP A 259 -9.71 14.10 26.02
CA ASP A 259 -10.57 14.44 27.17
C ASP A 259 -11.51 13.29 27.59
N GLY A 260 -11.00 12.06 27.55
CA GLY A 260 -11.74 10.84 27.90
C GLY A 260 -12.76 10.37 26.85
N LYS A 261 -12.76 10.94 25.64
CA LYS A 261 -13.63 10.54 24.52
C LYS A 261 -12.83 10.22 23.27
N ASP A 262 -13.30 9.27 22.48
CA ASP A 262 -12.77 9.02 21.14
C ASP A 262 -13.37 10.01 20.13
N ILE A 263 -12.50 10.76 19.44
CA ILE A 263 -12.88 11.64 18.34
C ILE A 263 -12.44 11.05 17.00
N ASP A 264 -13.30 11.12 15.99
CA ASP A 264 -12.98 10.73 14.62
C ASP A 264 -11.89 11.65 14.05
N THR A 265 -10.72 11.08 13.74
CA THR A 265 -9.55 11.84 13.27
C THR A 265 -9.79 12.51 11.92
N LYS A 266 -10.63 11.94 11.07
CA LYS A 266 -10.98 12.55 9.78
C LYS A 266 -11.82 13.81 9.97
N LYS A 267 -12.73 13.81 10.94
CA LYS A 267 -13.74 14.87 11.10
C LYS A 267 -13.34 15.97 12.07
N PHE A 268 -12.63 15.64 13.15
CA PHE A 268 -12.47 16.53 14.29
C PHE A 268 -11.02 16.79 14.69
N ALA A 269 -10.05 16.01 14.19
CA ALA A 269 -8.65 16.22 14.52
C ALA A 269 -8.06 17.40 13.75
N SER A 270 -7.18 18.15 14.40
CA SER A 270 -6.33 19.16 13.75
C SER A 270 -5.37 18.51 12.76
N ARG A 271 -4.79 19.31 11.83
CA ARG A 271 -3.79 18.80 10.87
C ARG A 271 -2.59 18.12 11.53
N GLY A 272 -2.14 18.64 12.67
CA GLY A 272 -1.05 18.02 13.45
C GLY A 272 -1.46 16.67 14.03
N GLU A 273 -2.67 16.57 14.58
CA GLU A 273 -3.22 15.30 15.10
C GLU A 273 -3.48 14.26 13.98
N GLN A 274 -3.87 14.69 12.78
CA GLN A 274 -3.99 13.81 11.62
C GLN A 274 -2.63 13.27 11.16
N ARG A 275 -1.58 14.12 11.13
CA ARG A 275 -0.20 13.67 10.86
C ARG A 275 0.29 12.68 11.91
N LEU A 276 0.01 12.94 13.19
CA LEU A 276 0.29 12.01 14.28
C LEU A 276 -0.42 10.66 14.08
N ALA A 277 -1.68 10.67 13.68
CA ALA A 277 -2.43 9.44 13.38
C ALA A 277 -1.80 8.65 12.23
N LEU A 278 -1.32 9.33 11.18
CA LEU A 278 -0.61 8.71 10.06
C LEU A 278 0.73 8.08 10.52
N ILE A 279 1.51 8.81 11.33
CA ILE A 279 2.76 8.30 11.89
C ILE A 279 2.47 7.06 12.71
N TRP A 280 1.48 7.12 13.62
CA TRP A 280 1.05 5.98 14.42
C TRP A 280 0.73 4.77 13.53
N LEU A 281 -0.15 4.90 12.53
CA LEU A 281 -0.47 3.80 11.60
C LEU A 281 0.76 3.23 10.89
N THR A 282 1.72 4.09 10.52
CA THR A 282 2.93 3.68 9.82
C THR A 282 3.89 2.92 10.76
N LEU A 283 3.96 3.33 12.02
CA LEU A 283 4.68 2.62 13.07
C LEU A 283 4.05 1.25 13.36
N GLU A 284 2.73 1.18 13.39
CA GLU A 284 2.02 -0.10 13.58
C GLU A 284 2.23 -1.06 12.41
N GLN A 285 2.23 -0.53 11.19
CA GLN A 285 2.62 -1.31 10.00
C GLN A 285 4.05 -1.86 10.15
N LEU A 286 5.01 -1.01 10.53
CA LEU A 286 6.41 -1.40 10.71
C LEU A 286 6.56 -2.49 11.79
N GLY A 287 5.95 -2.29 12.96
CA GLY A 287 5.97 -3.25 14.06
C GLY A 287 5.35 -4.59 13.67
N LEU A 288 4.23 -4.56 12.92
CA LEU A 288 3.59 -5.75 12.39
C LEU A 288 4.51 -6.50 11.41
N TYR A 289 5.15 -5.81 10.47
CA TYR A 289 6.09 -6.45 9.53
C TYR A 289 7.28 -7.07 10.25
N LEU A 290 7.86 -6.39 11.24
CA LEU A 290 8.97 -6.94 12.03
C LEU A 290 8.57 -8.24 12.75
N ARG A 291 7.35 -8.28 13.30
CA ARG A 291 6.84 -9.45 14.03
C ARG A 291 6.49 -10.62 13.10
N GLU A 292 5.75 -10.37 12.03
CA GLU A 292 5.18 -11.44 11.18
C GLU A 292 6.19 -11.94 10.13
N LEU A 293 7.00 -11.05 9.55
CA LEU A 293 7.90 -11.39 8.44
C LEU A 293 9.30 -11.77 8.90
N LYS A 294 9.69 -11.41 10.13
CA LYS A 294 11.04 -11.62 10.69
C LYS A 294 12.17 -11.09 9.79
N THR A 295 11.85 -10.14 8.92
CA THR A 295 12.78 -9.46 8.02
C THR A 295 12.66 -7.97 8.25
N SER A 296 13.80 -7.27 8.36
CA SER A 296 13.85 -5.82 8.48
C SER A 296 13.26 -5.16 7.22
N PRO A 297 12.23 -4.30 7.34
CA PRO A 297 11.70 -3.57 6.20
C PRO A 297 12.62 -2.46 5.70
N LEU A 298 12.58 -2.19 4.40
CA LEU A 298 13.19 -1.01 3.80
C LEU A 298 12.33 0.21 4.14
N LEU A 299 12.93 1.25 4.73
CA LEU A 299 12.23 2.49 5.03
C LEU A 299 12.45 3.50 3.91
N LEU A 300 11.36 4.07 3.40
CA LEU A 300 11.36 5.13 2.41
C LEU A 300 10.79 6.38 3.03
N LEU A 301 11.55 7.48 3.07
CA LEU A 301 11.15 8.73 3.71
C LEU A 301 11.18 9.85 2.67
N ASP A 302 10.01 10.38 2.33
CA ASP A 302 9.87 11.49 1.39
C ASP A 302 9.59 12.80 2.12
N ASP A 303 10.60 13.67 2.23
CA ASP A 303 10.55 15.00 2.89
C ASP A 303 9.85 15.07 4.27
N ILE A 304 9.76 13.94 4.97
CA ILE A 304 8.90 13.82 6.15
C ILE A 304 9.41 14.66 7.33
N PHE A 305 10.72 14.87 7.46
CA PHE A 305 11.30 15.58 8.61
C PHE A 305 10.87 17.05 8.71
N SER A 306 10.45 17.67 7.61
CA SER A 306 9.93 19.05 7.62
C SER A 306 8.53 19.14 8.26
N GLU A 307 7.79 18.02 8.32
CA GLU A 307 6.41 17.98 8.81
C GLU A 307 6.26 17.52 10.27
N LEU A 308 7.36 17.07 10.89
CA LEU A 308 7.37 16.48 12.23
C LEU A 308 7.75 17.50 13.30
N ASP A 309 7.10 17.40 14.46
CA ASP A 309 7.60 18.01 15.70
C ASP A 309 8.85 17.28 16.22
N ASP A 310 9.50 17.85 17.23
CA ASP A 310 10.80 17.36 17.70
C ASP A 310 10.74 15.99 18.36
N ASP A 311 9.61 15.63 18.99
CA ASP A 311 9.45 14.31 19.61
C ASP A 311 9.25 13.23 18.54
N ASN A 312 8.44 13.50 17.51
CA ASN A 312 8.26 12.57 16.40
C ASN A 312 9.53 12.45 15.55
N LYS A 313 10.32 13.52 15.38
CA LYS A 313 11.62 13.46 14.71
C LYS A 313 12.56 12.47 15.40
N LYS A 314 12.59 12.43 16.74
CA LYS A 314 13.42 11.48 17.49
C LYS A 314 13.01 10.05 17.19
N ILE A 315 11.71 9.75 17.27
CA ILE A 315 11.16 8.41 16.98
C ILE A 315 11.57 7.96 15.57
N VAL A 316 11.33 8.80 14.55
CA VAL A 316 11.67 8.47 13.16
C VAL A 316 13.17 8.31 12.97
N THR A 317 14.00 9.14 13.62
CA THR A 317 15.46 9.04 13.54
C THR A 317 15.97 7.71 14.12
N GLU A 318 15.45 7.28 15.27
CA GLU A 318 15.84 6.01 15.88
C GLU A 318 15.47 4.80 15.01
N LEU A 319 14.37 4.89 14.25
CA LEU A 319 13.96 3.84 13.31
C LEU A 319 14.87 3.79 12.10
N VAL A 320 15.20 4.96 11.54
CA VAL A 320 16.11 5.11 10.41
C VAL A 320 17.49 4.50 10.71
N GLU A 321 17.99 4.63 11.93
CA GLU A 321 19.29 4.07 12.31
C GLU A 321 19.31 2.54 12.42
N LYS A 322 18.13 1.91 12.62
CA LYS A 322 17.97 0.47 12.82
C LYS A 322 17.66 -0.30 11.52
N HIS A 323 17.32 0.41 10.45
CA HIS A 323 16.84 -0.18 9.19
C HIS A 323 17.61 0.41 8.01
N GLN A 324 17.62 -0.33 6.90
CA GLN A 324 18.02 0.31 5.65
C GLN A 324 16.99 1.38 5.30
N SER A 325 17.47 2.60 5.04
CA SER A 325 16.62 3.77 4.86
C SER A 325 17.05 4.58 3.65
N VAL A 326 16.10 4.96 2.81
CA VAL A 326 16.29 5.88 1.68
C VAL A 326 15.47 7.13 1.94
N ILE A 327 16.14 8.28 2.00
CA ILE A 327 15.56 9.53 2.49
C ILE A 327 15.75 10.61 1.44
N THR A 328 14.67 11.26 1.00
CA THR A 328 14.79 12.45 0.15
C THR A 328 14.99 13.69 1.01
N THR A 329 15.85 14.60 0.55
CA THR A 329 16.03 15.89 1.23
C THR A 329 16.49 16.98 0.28
N THR A 330 16.07 18.20 0.55
CA THR A 330 16.56 19.43 -0.09
C THR A 330 17.72 20.08 0.68
N GLU A 331 17.91 19.72 1.95
CA GLU A 331 18.86 20.38 2.85
C GLU A 331 20.08 19.50 3.13
N THR A 332 21.27 19.97 2.75
CA THR A 332 22.54 19.28 3.04
C THR A 332 22.85 19.21 4.55
N GLY A 333 22.39 20.19 5.34
CA GLY A 333 22.62 20.23 6.79
C GLY A 333 21.90 19.15 7.61
N ARG A 334 20.93 18.44 7.02
CA ARG A 334 20.24 17.29 7.67
C ARG A 334 20.98 15.97 7.48
N ILE A 335 22.01 15.95 6.63
CA ILE A 335 22.82 14.76 6.34
C ILE A 335 23.85 14.61 7.46
N LYS A 336 23.52 13.79 8.47
CA LYS A 336 24.44 13.55 9.60
C LYS A 336 25.33 12.33 9.37
N ARG A 337 24.78 11.24 8.80
CA ARG A 337 25.48 9.97 8.53
C ARG A 337 24.77 9.20 7.41
N GLY A 338 25.43 8.94 6.28
CA GLY A 338 24.88 8.17 5.17
C GLY A 338 25.56 8.48 3.85
N GLU A 339 25.30 7.66 2.83
CA GLU A 339 25.75 7.93 1.46
C GLU A 339 24.79 8.92 0.78
N ILE A 340 25.31 9.70 -0.16
CA ILE A 340 24.54 10.73 -0.88
C ILE A 340 24.43 10.33 -2.34
N ILE A 341 23.21 10.25 -2.84
CA ILE A 341 22.89 10.25 -4.27
C ILE A 341 22.49 11.68 -4.62
N ALA A 342 23.29 12.34 -5.46
CA ALA A 342 22.96 13.67 -6.00
C ALA A 342 22.20 13.50 -7.32
N LEU A 343 21.02 14.13 -7.42
CA LEU A 343 20.16 14.16 -8.61
C LEU A 343 20.19 15.51 -9.33
#